data_AF-A0A1S2MD14-F1
#
_entry.id   AF-A0A1S2MD14-F1
#
_cell.length_a   1.000
_cell.length_b   1.000
_cell.length_c   1.000
_cell.angle_alpha   90.00
_cell.angle_beta   90.00
_cell.angle_gamma   90.00
#
_symmetry.space_group_name_H-M   'P 1'
#
loop_
_entity.id
_entity.type
_entity.pdbx_description
1 polymer ?
#
loop_
_entity_poly.entity_id
_entity_poly.type
_entity_poly.pdbx_seq_one_letter_code
_entity_poly.pdbx_strand_id
1 'polypeptide(L)'
;MTSMSDFSDWEEEWRTSVFDKISENPQHVFLFLTKRPEYIQFETDLNQVWIGITVTTEREKSRIAAMRENIKENNYFITFEPLFGELGSLDLDGIGWVVIGTETGNRKGEITAEKEWIINIARQAKVKNVPVFMKESLLDIVGEENMLQELPKGFR
;
A
#
# COMPACT_ATOMS: atom_id res chain seq x y z
N MET A 1 6.61 6.47 -16.27
CA MET A 1 5.36 7.24 -16.38
C MET A 1 4.58 6.98 -15.11
N THR A 2 4.47 7.97 -14.23
CA THR A 2 3.53 7.92 -13.10
C THR A 2 2.13 8.26 -13.63
N SER A 3 1.10 7.63 -13.08
CA SER A 3 -0.27 8.06 -13.31
C SER A 3 -0.43 9.45 -12.67
N MET A 4 -1.22 10.34 -13.28
CA MET A 4 -1.60 11.63 -12.68
C MET A 4 -2.37 11.49 -11.35
N SER A 5 -2.69 10.26 -10.95
CA SER A 5 -3.31 9.93 -9.67
C SER A 5 -2.32 9.73 -8.52
N ASP A 6 -1.00 9.81 -8.74
CA ASP A 6 -0.03 9.70 -7.65
C ASP A 6 -0.17 10.90 -6.71
N PHE A 7 -0.33 10.64 -5.41
CA PHE A 7 -0.56 11.71 -4.43
C PHE A 7 0.57 12.76 -4.39
N SER A 8 1.78 12.39 -4.81
CA SER A 8 2.90 13.33 -4.88
C SER A 8 2.74 14.42 -5.93
N ASP A 9 1.95 14.17 -6.97
CA ASP A 9 1.73 15.12 -8.07
C ASP A 9 0.58 16.10 -7.78
N TRP A 10 -0.09 15.98 -6.63
CA TRP A 10 -1.23 16.83 -6.30
C TRP A 10 -0.75 18.22 -5.85
N GLU A 11 -1.32 19.25 -6.45
CA GLU A 11 -1.14 20.64 -6.01
C GLU A 11 -1.78 20.86 -4.64
N GLU A 12 -1.24 21.80 -3.87
CA GLU A 12 -1.72 22.11 -2.52
C GLU A 12 -3.20 22.50 -2.51
N GLU A 13 -3.64 23.32 -3.47
CA GLU A 13 -5.03 23.75 -3.59
C GLU A 13 -5.99 22.57 -3.81
N TRP A 14 -5.56 21.57 -4.59
CA TRP A 14 -6.35 20.36 -4.82
C TRP A 14 -6.41 19.48 -3.58
N ARG A 15 -5.29 19.33 -2.86
CA ARG A 15 -5.25 18.60 -1.59
C ARG A 15 -6.21 19.24 -0.59
N THR A 16 -6.15 20.55 -0.40
CA THR A 16 -7.05 21.26 0.51
C THR A 16 -8.52 21.04 0.13
N SER A 17 -8.88 21.30 -1.13
CA SER A 17 -10.27 21.16 -1.58
C SER A 17 -10.81 19.73 -1.45
N VAL A 18 -9.99 18.72 -1.73
CA VAL A 18 -10.39 17.32 -1.60
C VAL A 18 -10.49 16.91 -0.14
N PHE A 19 -9.54 17.30 0.71
CA PHE A 19 -9.55 16.92 2.13
C PHE A 19 -10.67 17.63 2.91
N ASP A 20 -11.05 18.85 2.53
CA ASP A 20 -12.25 19.50 3.03
C ASP A 20 -13.49 18.64 2.75
N LYS A 21 -13.62 18.12 1.53
CA LYS A 21 -14.74 17.22 1.17
C LYS A 21 -14.66 15.86 1.86
N ILE A 22 -13.47 15.34 2.14
CA ILE A 22 -13.31 14.11 2.90
C ILE A 22 -13.79 14.29 4.34
N SER A 23 -13.51 15.45 4.95
CA SER A 23 -13.94 15.76 6.32
C SER A 23 -15.47 15.79 6.43
N GLU A 24 -16.16 16.22 5.37
CA GLU A 24 -17.63 16.25 5.29
C GLU A 24 -18.26 14.85 5.08
N ASN A 25 -17.46 13.83 4.75
CA ASN A 25 -17.95 12.50 4.37
C ASN A 25 -17.33 11.37 5.22
N PRO A 26 -17.55 11.35 6.55
CA PRO A 26 -16.93 10.39 7.46
C PRO A 26 -17.38 8.94 7.25
N GLN A 27 -18.46 8.71 6.49
CA GLN A 27 -18.95 7.37 6.13
C GLN A 27 -18.07 6.63 5.10
N HIS A 28 -17.10 7.31 4.50
CA HIS A 28 -16.24 6.77 3.45
C HIS A 28 -14.80 6.69 3.91
N VAL A 29 -14.12 5.60 3.54
CA VAL A 29 -12.67 5.47 3.66
C VAL A 29 -12.03 5.91 2.35
N PHE A 30 -11.00 6.76 2.45
CA PHE A 30 -10.28 7.30 1.31
C PHE A 30 -8.85 6.76 1.31
N LEU A 31 -8.48 6.07 0.23
CA LEU A 31 -7.15 5.49 0.06
C LEU A 31 -6.35 6.35 -0.93
N PHE A 32 -5.21 6.86 -0.47
CA PHE A 32 -4.24 7.55 -1.33
C PHE A 32 -2.99 6.72 -1.48
N LEU A 33 -2.35 6.81 -2.65
CA LEU A 33 -1.17 6.02 -2.95
C LEU A 33 -0.12 6.90 -3.62
N THR A 34 1.14 6.71 -3.25
CA THR A 34 2.28 7.35 -3.91
C THR A 34 3.41 6.37 -4.17
N LYS A 35 4.28 6.72 -5.13
CA LYS A 35 5.60 6.11 -5.35
C LYS A 35 6.76 7.02 -4.95
N ARG A 36 6.49 8.28 -4.61
CA ARG A 36 7.50 9.30 -4.34
C ARG A 36 7.19 10.09 -3.06
N PRO A 37 7.19 9.43 -1.90
CA PRO A 37 6.89 10.08 -0.61
C PRO A 37 7.86 11.21 -0.28
N GLU A 38 9.05 11.24 -0.88
CA GLU A 38 10.05 12.32 -0.76
C GLU A 38 9.57 13.68 -1.29
N TYR A 39 8.56 13.72 -2.17
CA TYR A 39 7.99 14.96 -2.69
C TYR A 39 6.71 15.38 -1.99
N ILE A 40 6.33 14.69 -0.92
CA ILE A 40 5.15 15.01 -0.14
C ILE A 40 5.62 15.60 1.17
N GLN A 41 4.96 16.68 1.62
CA GLN A 41 4.97 17.13 3.00
C GLN A 41 3.50 17.32 3.34
N PHE A 42 2.97 16.45 4.20
CA PHE A 42 1.53 16.37 4.41
C PHE A 42 1.22 15.90 5.83
N GLU A 43 0.15 16.42 6.40
CA GLU A 43 -0.32 16.06 7.73
C GLU A 43 -1.85 16.07 7.74
N THR A 44 -2.45 15.05 8.33
CA THR A 44 -3.90 15.03 8.61
C THR A 44 -4.18 14.16 9.84
N ASP A 45 -5.32 14.41 10.46
CA ASP A 45 -5.83 13.68 11.62
C ASP A 45 -7.16 12.95 11.31
N LEU A 46 -7.55 12.94 10.03
CA LEU A 46 -8.79 12.34 9.56
C LEU A 46 -8.68 10.81 9.57
N ASN A 47 -9.32 10.17 10.55
CA ASN A 47 -9.27 8.71 10.75
C ASN A 47 -9.72 7.88 9.54
N GLN A 48 -10.51 8.45 8.63
CA GLN A 48 -10.98 7.80 7.42
C GLN A 48 -10.01 7.91 6.22
N VAL A 49 -8.90 8.64 6.37
CA VAL A 49 -7.85 8.76 5.36
C VAL A 49 -6.78 7.71 5.60
N TRP A 50 -6.40 7.00 4.55
CA TRP A 50 -5.29 6.06 4.56
C TRP A 50 -4.27 6.47 3.51
N ILE A 51 -3.01 6.58 3.91
CA ILE A 51 -1.92 6.93 3.01
C ILE A 51 -1.03 5.71 2.76
N GLY A 52 -0.85 5.39 1.48
CA GLY A 52 -0.17 4.20 1.04
C GLY A 52 1.10 4.49 0.25
N ILE A 53 2.03 3.55 0.31
CA ILE A 53 3.24 3.54 -0.51
C ILE A 53 3.31 2.27 -1.38
N THR A 54 3.68 2.45 -2.65
CA THR A 54 4.01 1.31 -3.52
C THR A 54 5.48 0.93 -3.40
N VAL A 55 5.71 -0.36 -3.09
CA VAL A 55 7.03 -0.99 -3.05
C VAL A 55 6.99 -2.25 -3.92
N THR A 56 7.69 -2.24 -5.04
CA THR A 56 7.65 -3.37 -6.02
C THR A 56 8.90 -4.24 -5.96
N THR A 57 10.01 -3.71 -5.44
CA THR A 57 11.31 -4.38 -5.34
C THR A 57 12.05 -3.96 -4.07
N GLU A 58 13.09 -4.70 -3.69
CA GLU A 58 13.90 -4.42 -2.51
C GLU A 58 14.48 -3.00 -2.49
N ARG A 59 14.86 -2.47 -3.66
CA ARG A 59 15.47 -1.13 -3.83
C ARG A 59 14.54 0.00 -3.41
N GLU A 60 13.24 -0.27 -3.33
CA GLU A 60 12.21 0.71 -3.01
C GLU A 60 11.77 0.67 -1.55
N LYS A 61 12.32 -0.24 -0.72
CA LYS A 61 11.94 -0.36 0.70
C LYS A 61 12.17 0.92 1.51
N SER A 62 13.16 1.73 1.13
CA SER A 62 13.43 3.01 1.78
C SER A 62 12.23 3.98 1.72
N ARG A 63 11.33 3.79 0.75
CA ARG A 63 10.09 4.57 0.65
C ARG A 63 9.18 4.42 1.86
N ILE A 64 9.23 3.28 2.58
CA ILE A 64 8.41 3.05 3.77
C ILE A 64 8.81 4.02 4.88
N ALA A 65 10.13 4.18 5.11
CA ALA A 65 10.65 5.15 6.07
C ALA A 65 10.33 6.59 5.63
N ALA A 66 10.62 6.92 4.37
CA ALA A 66 10.34 8.25 3.82
C ALA A 66 8.86 8.65 3.91
N MET A 67 7.93 7.71 3.68
CA MET A 67 6.49 7.96 3.85
C MET A 67 6.17 8.37 5.29
N ARG A 68 6.65 7.62 6.29
CA ARG A 68 6.40 7.93 7.71
C ARG A 68 7.06 9.23 8.16
N GLU A 69 8.21 9.57 7.59
CA GLU A 69 8.94 10.81 7.91
C GLU A 69 8.24 12.06 7.36
N ASN A 70 7.68 11.95 6.16
CA ASN A 70 7.19 13.09 5.39
C ASN A 70 5.67 13.31 5.46
N ILE A 71 4.93 12.25 5.77
CA ILE A 71 3.47 12.25 5.81
C ILE A 71 3.08 11.86 7.22
N LYS A 72 2.50 12.77 7.99
CA LYS A 72 2.00 12.48 9.34
C LYS A 72 0.52 12.11 9.27
N GLU A 73 0.22 10.87 9.58
CA GLU A 73 -1.12 10.29 9.56
C GLU A 73 -1.16 9.09 10.52
N ASN A 74 -2.34 8.66 10.96
CA ASN A 74 -2.53 7.52 11.83
C ASN A 74 -2.66 6.18 11.08
N ASN A 75 -2.97 6.23 9.78
CA ASN A 75 -3.34 5.08 8.99
C ASN A 75 -2.46 4.89 7.74
N TYR A 76 -1.34 4.18 7.91
CA TYR A 76 -0.48 3.81 6.78
C TYR A 76 -0.80 2.44 6.21
N PHE A 77 -0.63 2.29 4.90
CA PHE A 77 -0.60 0.98 4.25
C PHE A 77 0.55 0.85 3.25
N ILE A 78 0.90 -0.38 2.90
CA ILE A 78 1.88 -0.68 1.86
C ILE A 78 1.21 -1.53 0.80
N THR A 79 1.44 -1.18 -0.48
CA THR A 79 1.11 -2.07 -1.58
C THR A 79 2.38 -2.64 -2.21
N PHE A 80 2.43 -3.96 -2.24
CA PHE A 80 3.44 -4.75 -2.94
C PHE A 80 2.87 -5.21 -4.26
N GLU A 81 2.60 -4.25 -5.15
CA GLU A 81 1.95 -4.53 -6.43
C GLU A 81 2.37 -3.57 -7.56
N PRO A 82 2.75 -4.12 -8.73
CA PRO A 82 3.11 -5.53 -8.92
C PRO A 82 4.37 -5.91 -8.14
N LEU A 83 4.42 -7.10 -7.55
CA LEU A 83 5.60 -7.60 -6.86
C LEU A 83 6.60 -8.17 -7.88
N PHE A 84 7.77 -7.53 -8.01
CA PHE A 84 8.79 -7.86 -9.02
C PHE A 84 10.02 -8.57 -8.45
N GLY A 85 10.05 -8.88 -7.16
CA GLY A 85 11.16 -9.62 -6.55
C GLY A 85 11.01 -9.79 -5.05
N GLU A 86 11.87 -10.63 -4.48
CA GLU A 86 11.97 -10.81 -3.03
C GLU A 86 12.34 -9.49 -2.34
N LEU A 87 11.71 -9.22 -1.19
CA LEU A 87 11.94 -8.00 -0.41
C LEU A 87 12.79 -8.23 0.84
N GLY A 88 13.01 -9.48 1.25
CA GLY A 88 13.67 -9.81 2.52
C GLY A 88 12.94 -9.20 3.71
N SER A 89 13.68 -8.68 4.69
CA SER A 89 13.08 -8.05 5.88
C SER A 89 12.38 -6.74 5.54
N LEU A 90 11.18 -6.57 6.09
CA LEU A 90 10.34 -5.38 6.00
C LEU A 90 10.21 -4.72 7.37
N ASP A 91 10.30 -3.40 7.40
CA ASP A 91 9.89 -2.59 8.55
C ASP A 91 8.40 -2.29 8.40
N LEU A 92 7.58 -2.94 9.24
CA LEU A 92 6.12 -2.80 9.26
C LEU A 92 5.63 -2.02 10.48
N ASP A 93 6.53 -1.33 11.19
CA ASP A 93 6.14 -0.59 12.39
C ASP A 93 5.27 0.60 12.02
N GLY A 94 4.10 0.72 12.67
CA GLY A 94 3.10 1.74 12.36
C GLY A 94 2.29 1.47 11.08
N ILE A 95 2.51 0.34 10.39
CA ILE A 95 1.73 -0.02 9.20
C ILE A 95 0.43 -0.71 9.63
N GLY A 96 -0.70 -0.17 9.18
CA GLY A 96 -2.03 -0.67 9.51
C GLY A 96 -2.59 -1.69 8.51
N TRP A 97 -2.00 -1.80 7.32
CA TRP A 97 -2.47 -2.72 6.27
C TRP A 97 -1.41 -3.02 5.20
N VAL A 98 -1.45 -4.24 4.66
CA VAL A 98 -0.61 -4.66 3.54
C VAL A 98 -1.49 -5.18 2.42
N VAL A 99 -1.24 -4.71 1.19
CA VAL A 99 -1.82 -5.22 -0.04
C VAL A 99 -0.74 -5.91 -0.86
N ILE A 100 -1.02 -7.09 -1.42
CA ILE A 100 -0.09 -7.83 -2.27
C ILE A 100 -0.78 -8.15 -3.59
N GLY A 101 -0.08 -7.93 -4.69
CA GLY A 101 -0.54 -8.30 -6.02
C GLY A 101 0.61 -8.59 -6.97
N THR A 102 0.31 -9.33 -8.02
CA THR A 102 1.23 -9.59 -9.14
C THR A 102 0.85 -8.72 -10.33
N GLU A 103 1.78 -8.54 -11.27
CA GLU A 103 1.43 -7.98 -12.58
C GLU A 103 0.34 -8.85 -13.22
N THR A 104 -0.61 -8.20 -13.90
CA THR A 104 -1.71 -8.88 -14.60
C THR A 104 -1.74 -8.45 -16.06
N GLY A 105 -1.64 -9.41 -16.98
CA GLY A 105 -1.97 -9.27 -18.39
C GLY A 105 -1.00 -10.01 -19.31
N ASN A 106 -1.48 -10.49 -20.46
CA ASN A 106 -0.72 -11.35 -21.39
C ASN A 106 0.41 -10.64 -22.17
N ARG A 107 1.28 -9.88 -21.51
CA ARG A 107 2.45 -9.24 -22.13
C ARG A 107 3.66 -10.16 -22.07
N LYS A 108 4.39 -10.22 -23.17
CA LYS A 108 5.64 -10.98 -23.27
C LYS A 108 6.68 -10.35 -22.34
N GLY A 109 7.12 -11.08 -21.31
CA GLY A 109 8.06 -10.61 -20.29
C GLY A 109 7.43 -10.20 -18.95
N GLU A 110 6.16 -10.51 -18.72
CA GLU A 110 5.51 -10.37 -17.41
C GLU A 110 6.28 -11.14 -16.33
N ILE A 111 6.56 -10.47 -15.22
CA ILE A 111 7.15 -11.11 -14.05
C ILE A 111 6.00 -11.54 -13.14
N THR A 112 5.76 -12.85 -13.08
CA THR A 112 4.84 -13.44 -12.12
C THR A 112 5.52 -13.49 -10.75
N ALA A 113 4.87 -12.95 -9.73
CA ALA A 113 5.37 -13.03 -8.37
C ALA A 113 5.50 -14.48 -7.91
N GLU A 114 6.61 -14.83 -7.25
CA GLU A 114 6.78 -16.17 -6.69
C GLU A 114 6.00 -16.34 -5.39
N LYS A 115 5.40 -17.54 -5.20
CA LYS A 115 4.66 -17.90 -3.98
C LYS A 115 5.46 -17.62 -2.71
N GLU A 116 6.75 -17.95 -2.71
CA GLU A 116 7.61 -17.76 -1.53
C GLU A 116 7.75 -16.30 -1.12
N TRP A 117 7.83 -15.37 -2.08
CA TRP A 117 7.91 -13.94 -1.79
C TRP A 117 6.62 -13.44 -1.12
N ILE A 118 5.47 -13.85 -1.65
CA ILE A 118 4.14 -13.49 -1.13
C ILE A 118 3.97 -14.02 0.30
N ILE A 119 4.29 -15.29 0.53
CA ILE A 119 4.19 -15.93 1.85
C ILE A 119 5.18 -15.29 2.83
N ASN A 120 6.37 -14.90 2.39
CA ASN A 120 7.34 -14.21 3.23
C ASN A 120 6.80 -12.87 3.75
N ILE A 121 6.19 -12.06 2.87
CA ILE A 121 5.54 -10.79 3.23
C ILE A 121 4.40 -11.04 4.22
N ALA A 122 3.49 -11.98 3.89
CA ALA A 122 2.34 -12.30 4.74
C ALA A 122 2.75 -12.80 6.14
N ARG A 123 3.81 -13.60 6.22
CA ARG A 123 4.36 -14.07 7.50
C ARG A 123 4.89 -12.90 8.35
N GLN A 124 5.63 -11.96 7.76
CA GLN A 124 6.14 -10.79 8.47
C GLN A 124 4.99 -9.89 8.98
N ALA A 125 3.97 -9.66 8.15
CA ALA A 125 2.77 -8.92 8.54
C ALA A 125 2.02 -9.60 9.70
N LYS A 126 1.86 -10.92 9.65
CA LYS A 126 1.24 -11.71 10.71
C LYS A 126 1.96 -11.60 12.05
N VAL A 127 3.30 -11.63 12.06
CA VAL A 127 4.10 -11.45 13.29
C VAL A 127 3.82 -10.08 13.94
N LYS A 128 3.50 -9.07 13.14
CA LYS A 128 3.19 -7.71 13.58
C LYS A 128 1.68 -7.46 13.76
N ASN A 129 0.83 -8.47 13.56
CA ASN A 129 -0.63 -8.36 13.55
C ASN A 129 -1.17 -7.32 12.54
N VAL A 130 -0.49 -7.18 11.41
CA VAL A 130 -0.92 -6.30 10.31
C VAL A 130 -1.81 -7.13 9.36
N PRO A 131 -3.05 -6.68 9.08
CA PRO A 131 -3.93 -7.38 8.14
C PRO A 131 -3.34 -7.40 6.73
N VAL A 132 -3.54 -8.52 6.03
CA VAL A 132 -3.05 -8.73 4.66
C VAL A 132 -4.21 -8.93 3.70
N PHE A 133 -4.20 -8.18 2.60
CA PHE A 133 -5.10 -8.36 1.48
C PHE A 133 -4.31 -8.78 0.22
N MET A 134 -4.49 -10.03 -0.19
CA MET A 134 -4.00 -10.58 -1.44
C MET A 134 -5.05 -10.37 -2.53
N LYS A 135 -4.66 -9.78 -3.66
CA LYS A 135 -5.55 -9.66 -4.81
C LYS A 135 -5.86 -11.02 -5.42
N GLU A 136 -7.03 -11.12 -6.06
CA GLU A 136 -7.49 -12.33 -6.76
C GLU A 136 -6.50 -12.86 -7.80
N SER A 137 -5.68 -11.99 -8.41
CA SER A 137 -4.62 -12.40 -9.34
C SER A 137 -3.56 -13.29 -8.70
N LEU A 138 -3.52 -13.40 -7.36
CA LEU A 138 -2.62 -14.30 -6.65
C LEU A 138 -3.23 -15.69 -6.40
N LEU A 139 -4.52 -15.91 -6.66
CA LEU A 139 -5.21 -17.16 -6.33
C LEU A 139 -4.50 -18.38 -6.93
N ASP A 140 -4.19 -18.33 -8.22
CA ASP A 140 -3.50 -19.42 -8.94
C ASP A 140 -2.03 -19.61 -8.49
N ILE A 141 -1.45 -18.62 -7.80
CA ILE A 141 -0.06 -18.64 -7.34
C ILE A 141 0.03 -19.20 -5.92
N VAL A 142 -0.83 -18.72 -5.00
CA VAL A 142 -0.75 -19.10 -3.58
C VAL A 142 -1.68 -20.25 -3.22
N GLY A 143 -2.78 -20.46 -3.95
CA GLY A 143 -3.84 -21.43 -3.64
C GLY A 143 -4.88 -20.89 -2.66
N GLU A 144 -6.13 -21.36 -2.76
CA GLU A 144 -7.27 -20.95 -1.91
C GLU A 144 -6.94 -21.02 -0.41
N GLU A 145 -6.20 -22.04 0.00
CA GLU A 145 -5.87 -22.27 1.42
C GLU A 145 -4.89 -21.25 2.01
N ASN A 146 -4.13 -20.55 1.16
CA ASN A 146 -3.16 -19.54 1.60
C ASN A 146 -3.61 -18.10 1.29
N MET A 147 -4.76 -17.91 0.64
CA MET A 147 -5.29 -16.60 0.34
C MET A 147 -5.69 -15.86 1.62
N LEU A 148 -5.22 -14.62 1.75
CA LEU A 148 -5.58 -13.72 2.85
C LEU A 148 -6.33 -12.53 2.28
N GLN A 149 -7.53 -12.26 2.79
CA GLN A 149 -8.39 -11.14 2.38
C GLN A 149 -8.84 -10.34 3.60
N GLU A 150 -7.88 -9.95 4.42
CA GLU A 150 -8.12 -9.25 5.67
C GLU A 150 -8.17 -7.74 5.42
N LEU A 151 -9.24 -7.10 5.90
CA LEU A 151 -9.40 -5.65 5.88
C LEU A 151 -9.05 -5.05 7.25
N PRO A 152 -8.54 -3.81 7.30
CA PRO A 152 -8.31 -3.11 8.56
C PRO A 152 -9.59 -2.96 9.38
N LYS A 153 -9.44 -2.98 10.71
CA LYS A 153 -10.59 -2.75 11.61
C LYS A 153 -11.25 -1.39 11.40
N GLY A 154 -10.49 -0.38 10.96
CA GLY A 154 -10.98 0.97 10.68
C GLY A 154 -11.87 1.08 9.43
N PHE A 155 -12.04 0.00 8.65
CA PHE A 155 -12.94 -0.01 7.49
C PHE A 155 -14.38 -0.43 7.85
N ARG A 156 -14.69 -0.62 9.14
CA ARG A 156 -15.98 -1.13 9.62
C ARG A 156 -16.77 -0.06 10.36
#